data_AF-A0ABD3W2C1-F1
#
_entry.id   AF-A0ABD3W2C1-F1
#
_cell.length_a   1.000
_cell.length_b   1.000
_cell.length_c   1.000
_cell.angle_alpha   90.00
_cell.angle_beta   90.00
_cell.angle_gamma   90.00
#
_symmetry.space_group_name_H-M   'P 1'
#
loop_
_entity.id
_entity.type
_entity.pdbx_description
1 polymer ?
#
loop_
_entity_poly.entity_id
_entity_poly.type
_entity_poly.pdbx_seq_one_letter_code
_entity_poly.pdbx_strand_id
1 'polypeptide(L)'
;YATVSGRQHFRTFDGRYFDFAGRCNYILAQDRVNKNFTINQKCDGLPRSLERTSLVVMTNGKTVTIYAQPTYLPYRYEKLVIKRIGNSIHLDNGKGMNLISDIDNNFHFIRIGGWYFTKVRGLLGTYNNEPYDDIMSVKGDVASDKETMVASWEEYSTLFDSSSSYLRLCFRQVAPEESMRRCMYNSASRCDIAALYIQACREKGVTLRLPTQCVTCSDESNKVYQQGETRTYMSNQPDYPQTKSSSDIVFIVEDRDCNREAAAELRNMVWEVDQALLKKGFSENRYGLIGFTAGNYFHHTMEGQLFNVASKFVMSFESLRFDNSSQGQMNTVAASLVLLTCAPCSETNSEIYDAVRQVLDDQDISTFVLRQSAFQLLSNINPTDKIYGLDENNVFTAKSSSKSEDDDLLEGIQIPDDQCANQAIDYKGAIFDTSHLIDGNRRHQRTFL
;
A
#
# COMPACT_ATOMS: atom_id res chain seq x y z
N TYR A 1 4.35 28.41 -7.28
CA TYR A 1 4.21 26.99 -6.87
C TYR A 1 3.09 26.92 -5.85
N ALA A 2 2.47 25.75 -5.67
CA ALA A 2 1.38 25.56 -4.72
C ALA A 2 1.70 24.40 -3.77
N THR A 3 1.07 24.37 -2.60
CA THR A 3 1.25 23.30 -1.62
C THR A 3 -0.08 22.84 -1.05
N VAL A 4 -0.18 21.55 -0.76
CA VAL A 4 -1.31 20.95 -0.05
C VAL A 4 -0.75 20.17 1.12
N SER A 5 -1.21 20.44 2.33
CA SER A 5 -0.83 19.71 3.54
C SER A 5 -2.07 19.04 4.14
N GLY A 6 -2.01 17.73 4.29
CA GLY A 6 -3.16 16.96 4.75
C GLY A 6 -4.36 17.09 3.79
N ARG A 7 -5.55 17.08 4.38
CA ARG A 7 -6.83 17.17 3.66
C ARG A 7 -7.32 18.60 3.40
N GLN A 8 -6.77 19.56 4.12
CA GLN A 8 -7.50 20.82 4.35
C GLN A 8 -6.65 22.08 4.22
N HIS A 9 -5.33 21.99 4.26
CA HIS A 9 -4.46 23.16 4.25
C HIS A 9 -3.91 23.39 2.85
N PHE A 10 -4.26 24.52 2.24
CA PHE A 10 -3.90 24.83 0.86
C PHE A 10 -3.12 26.15 0.78
N ARG A 11 -2.13 26.18 -0.11
CA ARG A 11 -1.48 27.39 -0.58
C ARG A 11 -1.55 27.42 -2.10
N THR A 12 -2.19 28.44 -2.67
CA THR A 12 -2.34 28.61 -4.11
C THR A 12 -1.03 28.94 -4.80
N PHE A 13 -1.04 28.94 -6.14
CA PHE A 13 0.15 29.30 -6.91
C PHE A 13 0.60 30.74 -6.70
N ASP A 14 -0.34 31.64 -6.44
CA ASP A 14 -0.12 33.08 -6.27
C ASP A 14 0.11 33.45 -4.79
N GLY A 15 0.05 32.47 -3.89
CA GLY A 15 0.51 32.59 -2.50
C GLY A 15 -0.58 32.83 -1.47
N ARG A 16 -1.86 32.70 -1.85
CA ARG A 16 -2.99 32.72 -0.93
C ARG A 16 -3.01 31.44 -0.10
N TYR A 17 -3.18 31.57 1.22
CA TYR A 17 -3.41 30.45 2.12
C TYR A 17 -4.89 30.35 2.48
N PHE A 18 -5.42 29.13 2.53
CA PHE A 18 -6.74 28.90 3.08
C PHE A 18 -6.89 27.46 3.58
N ASP A 19 -7.77 27.32 4.58
CA ASP A 19 -8.14 26.04 5.14
C ASP A 19 -9.58 25.68 4.78
N PHE A 20 -9.78 24.42 4.37
CA PHE A 20 -11.07 23.89 3.98
C PHE A 20 -11.22 22.39 4.26
N ALA A 21 -12.19 22.02 5.10
CA ALA A 21 -12.44 20.64 5.52
C ALA A 21 -13.69 20.03 4.84
N GLY A 22 -13.56 19.67 3.56
CA GLY A 22 -14.65 19.00 2.83
C GLY A 22 -14.44 17.51 2.56
N ARG A 23 -15.25 16.93 1.66
CA ARG A 23 -15.22 15.50 1.30
C ARG A 23 -14.00 15.07 0.47
N CYS A 24 -13.11 15.99 0.09
CA CYS A 24 -11.81 15.68 -0.50
C CYS A 24 -11.94 14.94 -1.84
N ASN A 25 -12.73 15.49 -2.75
CA ASN A 25 -12.83 15.08 -4.16
C ASN A 25 -12.79 16.33 -5.04
N TYR A 26 -11.59 16.91 -5.18
CA TYR A 26 -11.39 18.25 -5.76
C TYR A 26 -10.43 18.23 -6.93
N ILE A 27 -10.69 19.08 -7.92
CA ILE A 27 -9.68 19.46 -8.91
C ILE A 27 -8.76 20.49 -8.26
N LEU A 28 -7.53 20.09 -7.93
CA LEU A 28 -6.53 20.98 -7.36
C LEU A 28 -5.99 21.96 -8.42
N ALA A 29 -5.61 21.44 -9.58
CA ALA A 29 -5.10 22.24 -10.68
C ALA A 29 -5.27 21.51 -12.01
N GLN A 30 -5.65 22.22 -13.06
CA GLN A 30 -5.68 21.70 -14.43
C GLN A 30 -5.27 22.76 -15.44
N ASP A 31 -4.61 22.32 -16.51
CA ASP A 31 -4.39 23.13 -17.70
C ASP A 31 -5.70 23.24 -18.49
N ARG A 32 -6.34 24.41 -18.44
CA ARG A 32 -7.62 24.67 -19.12
C ARG A 32 -7.46 24.77 -20.63
N VAL A 33 -6.29 25.18 -21.12
CA VAL A 33 -6.10 25.53 -22.53
C VAL A 33 -5.71 24.31 -23.34
N ASN A 34 -4.60 23.67 -22.96
CA ASN A 34 -4.03 22.57 -23.75
C ASN A 34 -4.30 21.20 -23.12
N LYS A 35 -4.96 21.14 -21.95
CA LYS A 35 -5.30 19.91 -21.23
C LYS A 35 -4.08 18.99 -20.99
N ASN A 36 -2.90 19.56 -20.77
CA ASN A 36 -1.67 18.78 -20.56
C ASN A 36 -1.65 18.03 -19.23
N PHE A 37 -2.33 18.55 -18.21
CA PHE A 37 -2.46 17.88 -16.93
C PHE A 37 -3.74 18.27 -16.20
N THR A 38 -4.20 17.37 -15.33
CA THR A 38 -5.20 17.59 -14.28
C THR A 38 -4.73 16.88 -13.01
N ILE A 39 -4.76 17.56 -11.88
CA ILE A 39 -4.39 17.03 -10.56
C ILE A 39 -5.64 17.08 -9.69
N ASN A 40 -6.08 15.92 -9.23
CA ASN A 40 -7.23 15.76 -8.37
C ASN A 40 -6.81 15.25 -6.99
N GLN A 41 -7.42 15.77 -5.93
CA GLN A 41 -7.32 15.19 -4.59
C GLN A 41 -8.55 14.33 -4.33
N LYS A 42 -8.35 13.11 -3.83
CA LYS A 42 -9.37 12.11 -3.52
C LYS A 42 -9.16 11.55 -2.11
N CYS A 43 -10.25 11.43 -1.35
CA CYS A 43 -10.29 10.74 -0.07
C CYS A 43 -11.36 9.65 -0.12
N ASP A 44 -11.00 8.47 -0.58
CA ASP A 44 -11.91 7.32 -0.62
C ASP A 44 -12.00 6.65 0.76
N GLY A 45 -13.23 6.50 1.28
CA GLY A 45 -13.66 5.38 2.15
C GLY A 45 -13.01 5.16 3.51
N LEU A 46 -12.04 5.94 3.96
CA LEU A 46 -11.40 5.72 5.27
C LEU A 46 -12.23 6.33 6.41
N PRO A 47 -12.31 5.66 7.59
CA PRO A 47 -12.89 6.26 8.79
C PRO A 47 -12.21 7.60 9.06
N ARG A 48 -12.93 8.54 9.68
CA ARG A 48 -12.47 9.91 10.02
C ARG A 48 -11.07 9.99 10.68
N SER A 49 -10.51 8.87 11.14
CA SER A 49 -9.19 8.73 11.79
C SER A 49 -7.99 8.49 10.87
N LEU A 50 -8.14 8.28 9.55
CA LEU A 50 -6.99 8.17 8.63
C LEU A 50 -6.95 9.38 7.67
N GLU A 51 -6.11 10.35 8.02
CA GLU A 51 -5.97 11.67 7.39
C GLU A 51 -5.29 11.68 6.00
N ARG A 52 -5.15 10.54 5.33
CA ARG A 52 -4.34 10.45 4.10
C ARG A 52 -5.15 10.77 2.84
N THR A 53 -4.61 11.64 1.99
CA THR A 53 -5.23 12.02 0.72
C THR A 53 -4.53 11.39 -0.46
N SER A 54 -5.30 10.84 -1.39
CA SER A 54 -4.77 10.36 -2.66
C SER A 54 -4.78 11.46 -3.71
N LEU A 55 -3.73 11.52 -4.52
CA LEU A 55 -3.67 12.41 -5.67
C LEU A 55 -3.84 11.61 -6.96
N VAL A 56 -4.84 11.94 -7.75
CA VAL A 56 -5.01 11.40 -9.10
C VAL A 56 -4.53 12.43 -10.11
N VAL A 57 -3.43 12.13 -10.79
CA VAL A 57 -2.79 12.99 -11.79
C VAL A 57 -3.04 12.40 -13.18
N MET A 58 -3.80 13.12 -14.01
CA MET A 58 -4.00 12.79 -15.42
C MET A 58 -3.02 13.62 -16.24
N THR A 59 -2.06 12.98 -16.91
CA THR A 59 -1.06 13.65 -17.75
C THR A 59 -0.47 12.68 -18.77
N ASN A 60 0.00 13.19 -19.90
CA ASN A 60 0.60 12.39 -21.00
C ASN A 60 -0.29 11.19 -21.43
N GLY A 61 -1.62 11.34 -21.39
CA GLY A 61 -2.58 10.26 -21.71
C GLY A 61 -2.62 9.12 -20.69
N LYS A 62 -1.99 9.29 -19.52
CA LYS A 62 -1.97 8.33 -18.40
C LYS A 62 -2.70 8.93 -17.20
N THR A 63 -3.26 8.04 -16.38
CA THR A 63 -3.79 8.38 -15.06
C THR A 63 -2.87 7.73 -14.03
N VAL A 64 -2.24 8.57 -13.22
CA VAL A 64 -1.35 8.17 -12.12
C VAL A 64 -2.10 8.42 -10.83
N THR A 65 -2.13 7.43 -9.93
CA THR A 65 -2.71 7.64 -8.61
C THR A 65 -1.63 7.48 -7.55
N ILE A 66 -1.39 8.55 -6.81
CA ILE A 66 -0.52 8.61 -5.64
C ILE A 66 -1.41 8.28 -4.43
N TYR A 67 -0.96 7.36 -3.57
CA TYR A 67 -1.63 6.88 -2.34
C TYR A 67 -2.86 5.95 -2.44
N ALA A 68 -3.50 5.70 -3.60
CA ALA A 68 -4.69 4.82 -3.64
C ALA A 68 -4.45 3.39 -4.17
N GLN A 69 -3.37 3.15 -4.93
CA GLN A 69 -2.95 1.81 -5.39
C GLN A 69 -1.42 1.75 -5.52
N PRO A 70 -0.77 0.58 -5.33
CA PRO A 70 0.65 0.42 -5.59
C PRO A 70 0.94 0.71 -7.06
N THR A 71 1.59 1.84 -7.33
CA THR A 71 2.13 2.12 -8.67
C THR A 71 3.54 1.54 -8.71
N TYR A 72 3.84 0.68 -9.69
CA TYR A 72 5.21 0.22 -9.93
C TYR A 72 6.09 1.42 -10.31
N LEU A 73 7.10 1.74 -9.49
CA LEU A 73 8.04 2.84 -9.70
C LEU A 73 9.49 2.31 -9.83
N PRO A 74 10.37 2.96 -10.62
CA PRO A 74 10.10 4.15 -11.42
C PRO A 74 9.25 3.84 -12.66
N TYR A 75 8.26 4.69 -12.91
CA TYR A 75 7.42 4.61 -14.10
C TYR A 75 7.92 5.63 -15.13
N ARG A 76 8.19 5.18 -16.36
CA ARG A 76 8.57 6.04 -17.47
C ARG A 76 7.66 5.79 -18.66
N TYR A 77 7.10 6.87 -19.20
CA TYR A 77 6.29 6.83 -20.41
C TYR A 77 6.50 8.11 -21.20
N GLU A 78 7.13 8.01 -22.37
CA GLU A 78 7.59 9.18 -23.14
C GLU A 78 8.44 10.13 -22.25
N LYS A 79 7.97 11.36 -22.03
CA LYS A 79 8.62 12.35 -21.15
C LYS A 79 8.11 12.32 -19.70
N LEU A 80 7.10 11.51 -19.39
CA LEU A 80 6.61 11.33 -18.02
C LEU A 80 7.58 10.43 -17.25
N VAL A 81 8.09 10.92 -16.14
CA VAL A 81 8.95 10.21 -15.21
C VAL A 81 8.34 10.29 -13.82
N ILE A 82 8.14 9.14 -13.20
CA ILE A 82 7.67 9.02 -11.82
C ILE A 82 8.67 8.17 -11.08
N LYS A 83 9.21 8.68 -9.98
CA LYS A 83 10.23 7.99 -9.17
C LYS A 83 9.98 8.21 -7.70
N ARG A 84 10.38 7.26 -6.88
CA ARG A 84 10.43 7.42 -5.43
C ARG A 84 11.85 7.81 -5.01
N ILE A 85 11.98 8.79 -4.12
CA ILE A 85 13.24 9.22 -3.50
C ILE A 85 12.98 9.29 -2.00
N GLY A 86 13.56 8.34 -1.24
CA GLY A 86 13.25 8.17 0.18
C GLY A 86 11.74 8.02 0.39
N ASN A 87 11.18 8.89 1.21
CA ASN A 87 9.74 8.89 1.47
C ASN A 87 8.90 9.78 0.53
N SER A 88 9.50 10.30 -0.54
CA SER A 88 8.82 11.19 -1.47
C SER A 88 8.62 10.57 -2.85
N ILE A 89 7.46 10.80 -3.46
CA ILE A 89 7.18 10.48 -4.87
C ILE A 89 7.37 11.76 -5.69
N HIS A 90 8.22 11.67 -6.70
CA HIS A 90 8.51 12.75 -7.65
C HIS A 90 7.91 12.38 -8.99
N LEU A 91 7.02 13.22 -9.51
CA LEU A 91 6.44 13.13 -10.84
C LEU A 91 6.89 14.35 -11.64
N ASP A 92 7.51 14.12 -12.78
CA ASP A 92 7.79 15.12 -13.81
C ASP A 92 7.10 14.67 -15.10
N ASN A 93 6.17 15.47 -15.63
CA ASN A 93 5.47 15.12 -16.86
C ASN A 93 6.27 15.48 -18.14
N GLY A 94 7.43 16.14 -18.00
CA GLY A 94 8.26 16.62 -19.10
C GLY A 94 7.61 17.75 -19.93
N LYS A 95 6.50 18.31 -19.42
CA LYS A 95 5.78 19.47 -19.93
C LYS A 95 5.66 20.56 -18.85
N GLY A 96 6.54 20.51 -17.84
CA GLY A 96 6.72 21.48 -16.76
C GLY A 96 5.62 21.52 -15.71
N MET A 97 4.90 20.42 -15.53
CA MET A 97 4.24 20.15 -14.26
C MET A 97 5.09 19.15 -13.49
N ASN A 98 5.51 19.54 -12.30
CA ASN A 98 6.28 18.74 -11.36
C ASN A 98 5.49 18.61 -10.05
N LEU A 99 5.47 17.41 -9.49
CA LEU A 99 4.80 17.12 -8.22
C LEU A 99 5.76 16.33 -7.34
N ILE A 100 5.96 16.80 -6.11
CA ILE A 100 6.69 16.10 -5.05
C ILE A 100 5.69 15.83 -3.94
N SER A 101 5.46 14.56 -3.61
CA SER A 101 4.56 14.13 -2.53
C SER A 101 5.34 13.42 -1.45
N ASP A 102 5.38 14.00 -0.25
CA ASP A 102 5.91 13.37 0.96
C ASP A 102 4.84 12.45 1.56
N ILE A 103 5.16 11.15 1.64
CA ILE A 103 4.19 10.11 1.98
C ILE A 103 3.81 10.12 3.47
N ASP A 104 4.74 10.45 4.34
CA ASP A 104 4.58 10.37 5.81
C ASP A 104 3.87 11.62 6.29
N ASN A 105 4.29 12.78 5.78
CA ASN A 105 3.76 14.07 6.18
C ASN A 105 2.46 14.45 5.44
N ASN A 106 1.98 13.61 4.51
CA ASN A 106 0.85 13.90 3.61
C ASN A 106 0.94 15.31 3.01
N PHE A 107 2.14 15.65 2.50
CA PHE A 107 2.46 16.98 2.01
C PHE A 107 2.78 16.93 0.52
N HIS A 108 2.11 17.75 -0.27
CA HIS A 108 2.24 17.80 -1.71
C HIS A 108 2.74 19.17 -2.16
N PHE A 109 3.88 19.20 -2.84
CA PHE A 109 4.45 20.38 -3.47
C PHE A 109 4.28 20.30 -4.98
N ILE A 110 3.54 21.26 -5.55
CA ILE A 110 3.20 21.32 -6.97
C ILE A 110 3.89 22.53 -7.61
N ARG A 111 4.72 22.27 -8.63
CA ARG A 111 5.40 23.30 -9.40
C ARG A 111 4.95 23.24 -10.85
N ILE A 112 4.52 24.40 -11.35
CA ILE A 112 4.09 24.60 -12.73
C ILE A 112 5.06 25.58 -13.40
N GLY A 113 5.44 25.30 -14.64
CA GLY A 113 6.28 26.18 -15.47
C GLY A 113 5.54 27.43 -15.93
N GLY A 114 6.28 28.53 -16.11
CA GLY A 114 5.71 29.85 -16.43
C GLY A 114 4.90 29.93 -17.74
N TRP A 115 5.06 28.96 -18.65
CA TRP A 115 4.25 28.90 -19.87
C TRP A 115 2.76 28.59 -19.63
N TYR A 116 2.40 28.14 -18.43
CA TYR A 116 1.02 27.97 -17.98
C TYR A 116 0.46 29.20 -17.25
N PHE A 117 1.18 30.32 -17.21
CA PHE A 117 0.65 31.57 -16.65
C PHE A 117 -0.72 31.88 -17.26
N THR A 118 -1.72 32.15 -16.42
CA THR A 118 -3.15 32.36 -16.74
C THR A 118 -3.87 31.19 -17.44
N LYS A 119 -3.26 30.00 -17.52
CA LYS A 119 -3.82 28.79 -18.16
C LYS A 119 -4.22 27.70 -17.17
N VAL A 120 -3.89 27.90 -15.89
CA VAL A 120 -4.23 26.97 -14.80
C VAL A 120 -5.54 27.40 -14.19
N ARG A 121 -6.34 26.42 -13.74
CA ARG A 121 -7.48 26.65 -12.86
C ARG A 121 -7.65 25.49 -11.90
N GLY A 122 -8.36 25.71 -10.81
CA GLY A 122 -8.70 24.70 -9.81
C GLY A 122 -8.62 25.31 -8.42
N LEU A 123 -8.70 24.46 -7.41
CA LEU A 123 -8.62 24.87 -6.02
C LEU A 123 -7.32 25.61 -5.65
N LEU A 124 -6.25 25.40 -6.40
CA LEU A 124 -4.95 26.05 -6.21
C LEU A 124 -4.78 27.37 -6.97
N GLY A 125 -5.87 27.93 -7.52
CA GLY A 125 -5.89 29.27 -8.10
C GLY A 125 -5.71 29.33 -9.61
N THR A 126 -5.51 30.54 -10.12
CA THR A 126 -5.46 30.84 -11.56
C THR A 126 -4.03 30.96 -12.13
N TYR A 127 -3.02 31.05 -11.25
CA TYR A 127 -1.61 31.18 -11.60
C TYR A 127 -1.34 32.41 -12.48
N ASN A 128 -1.76 33.58 -12.00
CA ASN A 128 -1.63 34.86 -12.68
C ASN A 128 -0.97 35.95 -11.82
N ASN A 129 -0.41 35.57 -10.66
CA ASN A 129 0.14 36.45 -9.62
C ASN A 129 -0.89 37.40 -8.97
N GLU A 130 -2.18 37.10 -9.01
CA GLU A 130 -3.23 37.88 -8.36
C GLU A 130 -3.98 37.06 -7.29
N PRO A 131 -3.53 37.07 -6.03
CA PRO A 131 -4.12 36.27 -4.95
C PRO A 131 -5.58 36.59 -4.62
N TYR A 132 -6.10 37.72 -5.11
CA TYR A 132 -7.50 38.09 -4.92
C TYR A 132 -8.45 37.21 -5.74
N ASP A 133 -8.08 36.82 -6.96
CA ASP A 133 -8.95 36.04 -7.85
C ASP A 133 -8.81 34.52 -7.70
N ASP A 134 -7.90 34.08 -6.82
CA ASP A 134 -7.68 32.68 -6.48
C ASP A 134 -8.91 31.97 -5.88
N ILE A 135 -9.94 32.71 -5.45
CA ILE A 135 -11.24 32.16 -5.03
C ILE A 135 -12.21 31.92 -6.21
N MET A 136 -11.68 31.61 -7.39
CA MET A 136 -12.45 31.45 -8.62
C MET A 136 -13.32 30.17 -8.60
N SER A 137 -14.60 30.33 -8.89
CA SER A 137 -15.52 29.22 -9.08
C SER A 137 -15.25 28.49 -10.40
N VAL A 138 -15.79 27.27 -10.54
CA VAL A 138 -15.68 26.51 -11.81
C VAL A 138 -16.25 27.25 -13.03
N LYS A 139 -17.16 28.21 -12.82
CA LYS A 139 -17.77 29.05 -13.87
C LYS A 139 -16.87 30.20 -14.32
N GLY A 140 -15.77 30.45 -13.60
CA GLY A 140 -14.77 31.48 -13.94
C GLY A 140 -15.05 32.86 -13.33
N ASP A 141 -16.07 32.98 -12.49
CA ASP A 141 -16.34 34.13 -11.63
C ASP A 141 -15.63 34.00 -10.28
N VAL A 142 -15.29 35.13 -9.67
CA VAL A 142 -14.76 35.18 -8.30
C VAL A 142 -15.90 34.82 -7.35
N ALA A 143 -15.74 33.75 -6.57
CA ALA A 143 -16.77 33.30 -5.65
C ALA A 143 -16.97 34.32 -4.50
N SER A 144 -18.16 34.33 -3.91
CA SER A 144 -18.48 35.17 -2.74
C SER A 144 -17.63 34.81 -1.52
N ASP A 145 -17.31 33.52 -1.38
CA ASP A 145 -16.59 32.94 -0.26
C ASP A 145 -15.92 31.62 -0.66
N LYS A 146 -15.03 31.14 0.20
CA LYS A 146 -14.23 29.93 -0.05
C LYS A 146 -15.10 28.67 -0.07
N GLU A 147 -16.15 28.59 0.72
CA GLU A 147 -17.08 27.46 0.75
C GLU A 147 -17.80 27.29 -0.60
N THR A 148 -18.26 28.41 -1.16
CA THR A 148 -18.91 28.48 -2.47
C THR A 148 -17.94 28.11 -3.60
N MET A 149 -16.69 28.59 -3.52
CA MET A 149 -15.64 28.17 -4.45
C MET A 149 -15.46 26.65 -4.40
N VAL A 150 -15.23 26.06 -3.22
CA VAL A 150 -14.90 24.62 -3.13
C VAL A 150 -16.09 23.75 -3.53
N ALA A 151 -17.30 24.11 -3.13
CA ALA A 151 -18.51 23.40 -3.54
C ALA A 151 -18.65 23.34 -5.07
N SER A 152 -18.28 24.42 -5.78
CA SER A 152 -18.30 24.47 -7.24
C SER A 152 -17.31 23.49 -7.90
N TRP A 153 -16.24 23.10 -7.20
CA TRP A 153 -15.25 22.12 -7.69
C TRP A 153 -15.56 20.67 -7.25
N GLU A 154 -16.36 20.47 -6.20
CA GLU A 154 -16.80 19.15 -5.70
C GLU A 154 -17.91 18.52 -6.57
N GLU A 155 -18.85 19.34 -7.05
CA GLU A 155 -20.11 18.87 -7.63
C GLU A 155 -20.00 18.28 -9.06
N TYR A 156 -18.95 18.64 -9.82
CA TYR A 156 -18.88 18.39 -11.28
C TYR A 156 -18.02 17.18 -11.70
N SER A 157 -17.19 16.62 -10.81
CA SER A 157 -16.14 15.63 -11.17
C SER A 157 -16.60 14.16 -11.21
N THR A 158 -17.80 13.83 -10.70
CA THR A 158 -18.12 12.44 -10.32
C THR A 158 -18.92 11.64 -11.35
N LEU A 159 -19.77 12.25 -12.19
CA LEU A 159 -20.73 11.51 -13.04
C LEU A 159 -20.18 11.09 -14.42
N PHE A 160 -19.44 11.96 -15.12
CA PHE A 160 -19.11 11.76 -16.54
C PHE A 160 -17.60 11.75 -16.86
N ASP A 161 -16.72 11.94 -15.87
CA ASP A 161 -15.27 12.13 -16.12
C ASP A 161 -14.34 11.15 -15.37
N SER A 162 -14.87 10.13 -14.69
CA SER A 162 -14.04 9.25 -13.86
C SER A 162 -13.98 7.80 -14.33
N SER A 163 -12.81 7.18 -14.19
CA SER A 163 -12.60 5.73 -14.35
C SER A 163 -13.38 4.89 -13.33
N SER A 164 -13.86 5.54 -12.27
CA SER A 164 -14.76 5.04 -11.23
C SER A 164 -16.24 5.36 -11.49
N SER A 165 -16.57 6.05 -12.60
CA SER A 165 -17.95 6.33 -12.94
C SER A 165 -18.66 5.02 -13.27
N TYR A 166 -19.79 4.77 -12.63
CA TYR A 166 -20.65 3.63 -12.95
C TYR A 166 -21.16 3.68 -14.41
N LEU A 167 -21.10 4.86 -15.07
CA LEU A 167 -21.44 5.04 -16.49
C LEU A 167 -20.29 4.67 -17.45
N ARG A 168 -19.08 4.42 -16.93
CA ARG A 168 -17.87 4.17 -17.73
C ARG A 168 -18.05 3.06 -18.74
N LEU A 169 -18.77 2.00 -18.39
CA LEU A 169 -19.00 0.84 -19.26
C LEU A 169 -19.65 1.24 -20.59
N CYS A 170 -20.31 2.39 -20.64
CA CYS A 170 -20.93 2.93 -21.85
C CYS A 170 -20.10 3.99 -22.56
N PHE A 171 -19.03 4.55 -21.97
CA PHE A 171 -18.25 5.65 -22.58
C PHE A 171 -17.64 5.31 -23.94
N ARG A 172 -17.43 4.01 -24.22
CA ARG A 172 -16.95 3.54 -25.53
C ARG A 172 -18.05 3.45 -26.58
N GLN A 173 -19.31 3.38 -26.18
CA GLN A 173 -20.47 3.18 -27.06
C GLN A 173 -21.25 4.47 -27.27
N VAL A 174 -21.28 5.34 -26.24
CA VAL A 174 -21.89 6.66 -26.25
C VAL A 174 -20.87 7.62 -25.67
N ALA A 175 -20.61 8.73 -26.36
CA ALA A 175 -19.62 9.72 -25.98
C ALA A 175 -20.16 10.58 -24.80
N PRO A 176 -19.48 10.64 -23.64
CA PRO A 176 -20.00 11.31 -22.44
C PRO A 176 -19.97 12.84 -22.53
N GLU A 177 -19.25 13.42 -23.50
CA GLU A 177 -18.94 14.85 -23.56
C GLU A 177 -20.18 15.73 -23.71
N GLU A 178 -21.16 15.32 -24.50
CA GLU A 178 -22.38 16.13 -24.71
C GLU A 178 -23.33 16.03 -23.50
N SER A 179 -23.39 14.88 -22.83
CA SER A 179 -24.14 14.74 -21.57
C SER A 179 -23.47 15.48 -20.42
N MET A 180 -22.13 15.50 -20.40
CA MET A 180 -21.35 16.35 -19.51
C MET A 180 -21.64 17.83 -19.80
N ARG A 181 -21.64 18.25 -21.06
CA ARG A 181 -21.97 19.62 -21.47
C ARG A 181 -23.40 20.01 -21.04
N ARG A 182 -24.38 19.14 -21.23
CA ARG A 182 -25.77 19.39 -20.78
C ARG A 182 -25.87 19.49 -19.26
N CYS A 183 -25.10 18.68 -18.53
CA CYS A 183 -25.01 18.76 -17.08
C CYS A 183 -24.33 20.06 -16.59
N MET A 184 -23.46 20.65 -17.42
CA MET A 184 -22.75 21.90 -17.11
C MET A 184 -23.56 23.18 -17.44
N TYR A 185 -24.48 23.12 -18.42
CA TYR A 185 -25.10 24.32 -18.99
C TYR A 185 -26.65 24.36 -18.92
N ASN A 186 -27.35 23.25 -18.65
CA ASN A 186 -28.81 23.24 -18.49
C ASN A 186 -29.24 23.08 -17.03
N SER A 187 -30.38 23.67 -16.66
CA SER A 187 -31.01 23.57 -15.32
C SER A 187 -31.70 22.22 -15.04
N ALA A 188 -31.46 21.18 -15.84
CA ALA A 188 -32.09 19.87 -15.68
C ALA A 188 -31.44 19.06 -14.55
N SER A 189 -32.23 18.22 -13.86
CA SER A 189 -31.74 17.39 -12.75
C SER A 189 -30.69 16.39 -13.22
N ARG A 190 -29.63 16.23 -12.43
CA ARG A 190 -28.50 15.32 -12.71
C ARG A 190 -28.94 13.86 -12.84
N CYS A 191 -29.96 13.44 -12.09
CA CYS A 191 -30.52 12.09 -12.21
C CYS A 191 -31.30 11.91 -13.52
N ASP A 192 -31.94 12.97 -14.03
CA ASP A 192 -32.66 12.93 -15.32
C ASP A 192 -31.66 12.83 -16.48
N ILE A 193 -30.57 13.61 -16.43
CA ILE A 193 -29.48 13.55 -17.42
C ILE A 193 -28.78 12.18 -17.38
N ALA A 194 -28.55 11.63 -16.18
CA ALA A 194 -28.02 10.28 -16.01
C ALA A 194 -28.97 9.20 -16.56
N ALA A 195 -30.27 9.32 -16.30
CA ALA A 195 -31.29 8.40 -16.81
C ALA A 195 -31.35 8.43 -18.35
N LEU A 196 -31.31 9.62 -18.95
CA LEU A 196 -31.26 9.79 -20.41
C LEU A 196 -30.00 9.18 -21.02
N TYR A 197 -28.84 9.37 -20.38
CA TYR A 197 -27.59 8.76 -20.83
C TYR A 197 -27.63 7.23 -20.75
N ILE A 198 -28.12 6.66 -19.64
CA ILE A 198 -28.31 5.21 -19.47
C ILE A 198 -29.27 4.65 -20.52
N GLN A 199 -30.32 5.39 -20.88
CA GLN A 199 -31.25 4.98 -21.93
C GLN A 199 -30.53 4.91 -23.30
N ALA A 200 -29.72 5.91 -23.65
CA ALA A 200 -28.91 5.89 -24.87
C ALA A 200 -27.89 4.73 -24.86
N CYS A 201 -27.32 4.40 -23.71
CA CYS A 201 -26.45 3.23 -23.53
C CYS A 201 -27.17 1.91 -23.79
N ARG A 202 -28.43 1.80 -23.34
CA ARG A 202 -29.27 0.61 -23.50
C ARG A 202 -29.58 0.34 -24.97
N GLU A 203 -29.80 1.38 -25.76
CA GLU A 203 -29.98 1.28 -27.22
C GLU A 203 -28.71 0.78 -27.95
N LYS A 204 -27.53 0.98 -27.34
CA LYS A 204 -26.25 0.41 -27.80
C LYS A 204 -25.93 -0.95 -27.18
N GLY A 205 -26.90 -1.58 -26.50
CA GLY A 205 -26.77 -2.90 -25.90
C GLY A 205 -26.03 -2.93 -24.56
N VAL A 206 -25.73 -1.76 -23.95
CA VAL A 206 -25.08 -1.67 -22.65
C VAL A 206 -26.11 -1.40 -21.57
N THR A 207 -26.37 -2.38 -20.71
CA THR A 207 -27.32 -2.24 -19.60
C THR A 207 -26.63 -1.68 -18.37
N LEU A 208 -27.05 -0.49 -17.93
CA LEU A 208 -26.56 0.17 -16.72
C LEU A 208 -27.71 0.46 -15.77
N ARG A 209 -27.40 0.55 -14.47
CA ARG A 209 -28.36 0.93 -13.43
C ARG A 209 -28.08 2.38 -12.99
N LEU A 210 -29.13 3.06 -12.54
CA LEU A 210 -29.00 4.38 -11.93
C LEU A 210 -28.13 4.30 -10.67
N PRO A 211 -27.38 5.37 -10.34
CA PRO A 211 -26.63 5.44 -9.10
C PRO A 211 -27.56 5.27 -7.90
N THR A 212 -27.06 4.68 -6.82
CA THR A 212 -27.85 4.45 -5.59
C THR A 212 -28.43 5.74 -5.01
N GLN A 213 -27.71 6.86 -5.14
CA GLN A 213 -28.19 8.18 -4.73
C GLN A 213 -29.34 8.75 -5.60
N CYS A 214 -29.58 8.18 -6.78
CA CYS A 214 -30.72 8.50 -7.66
C CYS A 214 -31.84 7.45 -7.57
N VAL A 215 -31.68 6.41 -6.72
CA VAL A 215 -32.68 5.37 -6.50
C VAL A 215 -33.19 5.49 -5.07
N THR A 216 -34.42 5.97 -4.95
CA THR A 216 -35.10 6.12 -3.66
C THR A 216 -36.35 5.27 -3.63
N CYS A 217 -36.63 4.64 -2.49
CA CYS A 217 -37.94 4.07 -2.19
C CYS A 217 -38.53 4.75 -0.96
N SER A 218 -39.83 4.65 -0.73
CA SER A 218 -40.45 5.14 0.49
C SER A 218 -41.20 4.02 1.20
N ASP A 219 -41.24 4.06 2.53
CA ASP A 219 -42.10 3.16 3.31
C ASP A 219 -43.55 3.66 3.41
N GLU A 220 -44.39 2.89 4.09
CA GLU A 220 -45.80 3.19 4.36
C GLU A 220 -46.01 4.49 5.17
N SER A 221 -44.94 5.02 5.80
CA SER A 221 -44.93 6.30 6.50
C SER A 221 -44.43 7.47 5.63
N ASN A 222 -44.33 7.27 4.30
CA ASN A 222 -43.78 8.22 3.32
C ASN A 222 -42.33 8.65 3.60
N LYS A 223 -41.60 7.87 4.39
CA LYS A 223 -40.20 8.16 4.67
C LYS A 223 -39.35 7.62 3.53
N VAL A 224 -38.51 8.48 2.96
CA VAL A 224 -37.72 8.16 1.77
C VAL A 224 -36.36 7.58 2.18
N TYR A 225 -36.01 6.45 1.59
CA TYR A 225 -34.81 5.68 1.83
C TYR A 225 -33.94 5.63 0.58
N GLN A 226 -32.63 5.68 0.77
CA GLN A 226 -31.64 5.49 -0.30
C GLN A 226 -31.11 4.06 -0.30
N GLN A 227 -30.85 3.54 -1.50
CA GLN A 227 -30.35 2.18 -1.67
C GLN A 227 -28.93 2.02 -1.06
N GLY A 228 -28.78 1.20 -0.02
CA GLY A 228 -27.50 0.90 0.63
C GLY A 228 -27.18 1.68 1.91
N GLU A 229 -28.14 2.42 2.48
CA GLU A 229 -28.01 3.07 3.79
C GLU A 229 -27.89 2.01 4.92
N THR A 230 -26.75 1.97 5.63
CA THR A 230 -26.52 1.12 6.82
C THR A 230 -26.56 1.97 8.09
N ARG A 231 -27.19 1.48 9.16
CA ARG A 231 -27.24 2.16 10.46
C ARG A 231 -26.51 1.36 11.55
N THR A 232 -25.86 2.08 12.46
CA THR A 232 -25.05 1.52 13.56
C THR A 232 -25.74 1.71 14.91
N TYR A 233 -25.67 0.68 15.76
CA TYR A 233 -26.22 0.62 17.11
C TYR A 233 -25.12 0.95 18.14
N MET A 234 -25.47 1.57 19.27
CA MET A 234 -24.50 2.02 20.29
C MET A 234 -24.21 0.94 21.35
N SER A 235 -23.03 1.00 21.99
CA SER A 235 -22.52 0.02 23.00
C SER A 235 -23.43 -0.30 24.19
N ASN A 236 -24.42 0.55 24.44
CA ASN A 236 -25.38 0.43 25.53
C ASN A 236 -26.66 -0.30 25.04
N GLN A 237 -26.73 -0.55 23.73
CA GLN A 237 -27.66 -1.42 23.07
C GLN A 237 -27.01 -2.81 22.93
N PRO A 238 -27.80 -3.89 22.81
CA PRO A 238 -27.32 -5.27 22.85
C PRO A 238 -26.23 -5.70 21.84
N ASP A 239 -25.73 -4.85 20.94
CA ASP A 239 -25.06 -5.23 19.68
C ASP A 239 -23.57 -4.76 19.48
N TYR A 240 -22.68 -4.71 20.49
CA TYR A 240 -21.29 -4.17 20.35
C TYR A 240 -20.11 -5.17 20.58
N PRO A 241 -19.04 -5.26 19.74
CA PRO A 241 -17.97 -6.29 19.81
C PRO A 241 -16.64 -5.88 20.51
N GLN A 242 -15.91 -6.86 21.11
CA GLN A 242 -14.66 -6.69 21.90
C GLN A 242 -13.33 -6.81 21.08
N THR A 243 -12.24 -6.16 21.54
CA THR A 243 -10.89 -6.09 20.91
C THR A 243 -10.09 -7.40 20.99
N LYS A 244 -9.37 -7.77 19.92
CA LYS A 244 -8.60 -9.02 19.79
C LYS A 244 -7.12 -8.78 19.45
N SER A 245 -6.23 -9.71 19.83
CA SER A 245 -4.77 -9.64 19.60
C SER A 245 -4.37 -10.06 18.17
N SER A 246 -3.28 -9.50 17.62
CA SER A 246 -2.78 -9.73 16.24
C SER A 246 -1.24 -9.78 16.14
N SER A 247 -0.71 -10.35 15.04
CA SER A 247 0.73 -10.45 14.74
C SER A 247 1.01 -10.18 13.25
N ASP A 248 2.08 -9.43 12.95
CA ASP A 248 2.51 -9.10 11.58
C ASP A 248 3.85 -9.76 11.26
N ILE A 249 3.86 -10.65 10.26
CA ILE A 249 5.05 -11.43 9.88
C ILE A 249 5.43 -11.13 8.43
N VAL A 250 6.70 -10.77 8.18
CA VAL A 250 7.22 -10.53 6.83
C VAL A 250 8.30 -11.52 6.48
N PHE A 251 8.08 -12.25 5.39
CA PHE A 251 9.06 -13.14 4.79
C PHE A 251 9.94 -12.36 3.80
N ILE A 252 11.25 -12.46 3.96
CA ILE A 252 12.25 -11.87 3.09
C ILE A 252 12.98 -13.02 2.42
N VAL A 253 12.87 -13.18 1.11
CA VAL A 253 13.40 -14.34 0.38
C VAL A 253 14.44 -13.87 -0.65
N GLU A 254 15.65 -14.38 -0.56
CA GLU A 254 16.68 -14.18 -1.59
C GLU A 254 16.28 -14.96 -2.85
N ASP A 255 16.14 -14.25 -3.97
CA ASP A 255 15.62 -14.77 -5.23
C ASP A 255 16.71 -15.51 -6.03
N ARG A 256 17.27 -16.56 -5.42
CA ARG A 256 18.30 -17.44 -5.99
C ARG A 256 17.82 -18.88 -6.07
N ASP A 257 18.31 -19.60 -7.07
CA ASP A 257 17.92 -21.00 -7.35
C ASP A 257 18.11 -21.95 -6.14
N CYS A 258 19.12 -21.71 -5.32
CA CYS A 258 19.35 -22.45 -4.06
C CYS A 258 18.14 -22.45 -3.10
N ASN A 259 17.34 -21.38 -3.10
CA ASN A 259 16.20 -21.22 -2.20
C ASN A 259 14.90 -21.76 -2.81
N ARG A 260 14.91 -22.21 -4.07
CA ARG A 260 13.70 -22.63 -4.80
C ARG A 260 12.91 -23.70 -4.05
N GLU A 261 13.60 -24.70 -3.49
CA GLU A 261 12.98 -25.81 -2.76
C GLU A 261 12.48 -25.37 -1.37
N ALA A 262 13.31 -24.67 -0.58
CA ALA A 262 12.90 -24.11 0.72
C ALA A 262 11.72 -23.15 0.58
N ALA A 263 11.72 -22.28 -0.42
CA ALA A 263 10.63 -21.34 -0.69
C ALA A 263 9.34 -22.05 -1.10
N ALA A 264 9.41 -23.15 -1.83
CA ALA A 264 8.23 -23.96 -2.16
C ALA A 264 7.57 -24.55 -0.90
N GLU A 265 8.36 -24.92 0.11
CA GLU A 265 7.85 -25.39 1.41
C GLU A 265 7.37 -24.25 2.31
N LEU A 266 8.02 -23.08 2.27
CA LEU A 266 7.57 -21.87 2.99
C LEU A 266 6.14 -21.46 2.61
N ARG A 267 5.74 -21.68 1.35
CA ARG A 267 4.37 -21.48 0.89
C ARG A 267 3.34 -22.18 1.77
N ASN A 268 3.64 -23.39 2.25
CA ASN A 268 2.75 -24.21 3.07
C ASN A 268 2.91 -23.89 4.57
N MET A 269 4.11 -23.46 4.97
CA MET A 269 4.44 -23.12 6.36
C MET A 269 3.58 -22.00 6.94
N VAL A 270 3.27 -20.96 6.16
CA VAL A 270 2.53 -19.79 6.67
C VAL A 270 1.17 -20.16 7.23
N TRP A 271 0.53 -21.19 6.67
CA TRP A 271 -0.71 -21.71 7.22
C TRP A 271 -0.52 -22.33 8.61
N GLU A 272 0.50 -23.17 8.80
CA GLU A 272 0.77 -23.84 10.07
C GLU A 272 1.18 -22.83 11.17
N VAL A 273 2.02 -21.84 10.82
CA VAL A 273 2.38 -20.73 11.70
C VAL A 273 1.13 -19.96 12.16
N ASP A 274 0.22 -19.67 11.23
CA ASP A 274 -1.05 -19.01 11.57
C ASP A 274 -1.88 -19.83 12.55
N GLN A 275 -2.01 -21.14 12.31
CA GLN A 275 -2.73 -22.02 13.24
C GLN A 275 -2.08 -22.06 14.63
N ALA A 276 -0.75 -22.00 14.72
CA ALA A 276 -0.05 -21.94 16.00
C ALA A 276 -0.31 -20.61 16.73
N LEU A 277 -0.33 -19.48 16.01
CA LEU A 277 -0.65 -18.16 16.57
C LEU A 277 -2.12 -18.08 17.02
N LEU A 278 -3.05 -18.63 16.24
CA LEU A 278 -4.45 -18.73 16.62
C LEU A 278 -4.65 -19.49 17.94
N LYS A 279 -3.93 -20.60 18.14
CA LYS A 279 -3.94 -21.37 19.40
C LYS A 279 -3.39 -20.58 20.59
N LYS A 280 -2.44 -19.67 20.33
CA LYS A 280 -1.85 -18.77 21.35
C LYS A 280 -2.71 -17.52 21.62
N GLY A 281 -3.86 -17.38 20.96
CA GLY A 281 -4.83 -16.30 21.23
C GLY A 281 -4.71 -15.08 20.31
N PHE A 282 -3.87 -15.13 19.28
CA PHE A 282 -3.88 -14.14 18.21
C PHE A 282 -5.01 -14.45 17.21
N SER A 283 -5.55 -13.46 16.51
CA SER A 283 -6.73 -13.70 15.63
C SER A 283 -6.86 -12.80 14.41
N GLU A 284 -6.04 -11.76 14.29
CA GLU A 284 -5.99 -10.88 13.11
C GLU A 284 -4.57 -10.83 12.52
N ASN A 285 -3.94 -11.99 12.37
CA ASN A 285 -2.57 -12.08 11.88
C ASN A 285 -2.46 -11.70 10.40
N ARG A 286 -1.34 -11.07 10.04
CA ARG A 286 -1.08 -10.62 8.67
C ARG A 286 0.32 -11.03 8.21
N TYR A 287 0.43 -11.35 6.93
CA TYR A 287 1.63 -11.89 6.33
C TYR A 287 2.05 -11.07 5.11
N GLY A 288 3.34 -10.75 5.01
CA GLY A 288 3.97 -10.03 3.90
C GLY A 288 5.12 -10.82 3.28
N LEU A 289 5.43 -10.59 2.00
CA LEU A 289 6.54 -11.22 1.30
C LEU A 289 7.38 -10.18 0.55
N ILE A 290 8.70 -10.30 0.66
CA ILE A 290 9.67 -9.46 -0.04
C ILE A 290 10.73 -10.35 -0.67
N GLY A 291 10.90 -10.26 -1.98
CA GLY A 291 11.99 -10.91 -2.72
C GLY A 291 13.16 -9.94 -2.86
N PHE A 292 14.41 -10.41 -2.78
CA PHE A 292 15.57 -9.57 -3.06
C PHE A 292 16.64 -10.27 -3.91
N THR A 293 17.36 -9.45 -4.69
CA THR A 293 18.50 -9.82 -5.56
C THR A 293 19.56 -8.72 -5.45
N ALA A 294 20.71 -8.86 -6.14
CA ALA A 294 21.79 -7.86 -6.17
C ALA A 294 21.27 -6.42 -6.35
N GLY A 295 21.26 -5.67 -5.24
CA GLY A 295 20.90 -4.25 -5.20
C GLY A 295 19.44 -3.91 -5.44
N ASN A 296 18.55 -4.90 -5.59
CA ASN A 296 17.12 -4.68 -5.83
C ASN A 296 16.28 -5.55 -4.90
N TYR A 297 15.21 -4.97 -4.36
CA TYR A 297 14.19 -5.70 -3.61
C TYR A 297 12.81 -5.40 -4.18
N PHE A 298 11.92 -6.38 -4.06
CA PHE A 298 10.59 -6.35 -4.62
C PHE A 298 9.59 -6.76 -3.54
N HIS A 299 8.71 -5.84 -3.16
CA HIS A 299 7.57 -6.20 -2.32
C HIS A 299 6.54 -6.97 -3.15
N HIS A 300 6.18 -8.16 -2.69
CA HIS A 300 5.16 -8.97 -3.33
C HIS A 300 3.80 -8.65 -2.72
N THR A 301 2.81 -8.40 -3.58
CA THR A 301 1.44 -8.07 -3.13
C THR A 301 0.51 -9.27 -3.26
N MET A 302 -0.45 -9.36 -2.36
CA MET A 302 -1.48 -10.38 -2.28
C MET A 302 -2.84 -9.70 -2.46
N GLU A 303 -3.49 -9.91 -3.60
CA GLU A 303 -4.71 -9.16 -3.99
C GLU A 303 -4.50 -7.63 -4.01
N GLY A 304 -3.28 -7.18 -4.34
CA GLY A 304 -2.91 -5.76 -4.42
C GLY A 304 -2.54 -5.11 -3.08
N GLN A 305 -2.45 -5.88 -2.00
CA GLN A 305 -2.03 -5.41 -0.67
C GLN A 305 -0.67 -6.00 -0.28
N LEU A 306 0.14 -5.29 0.51
CA LEU A 306 1.44 -5.78 1.00
C LEU A 306 1.31 -6.86 2.08
N PHE A 307 0.20 -6.81 2.82
CA PHE A 307 -0.15 -7.73 3.88
C PHE A 307 -1.49 -8.38 3.57
N ASN A 308 -1.64 -9.66 3.87
CA ASN A 308 -2.92 -10.37 3.76
C ASN A 308 -2.98 -11.55 4.76
N VAL A 309 -4.09 -12.27 4.80
CA VAL A 309 -4.26 -13.47 5.64
C VAL A 309 -3.49 -14.68 5.09
N ALA A 310 -3.16 -15.65 5.96
CA ALA A 310 -2.36 -16.82 5.60
C ALA A 310 -2.88 -17.59 4.37
N SER A 311 -4.20 -17.73 4.23
CA SER A 311 -4.81 -18.45 3.08
C SER A 311 -4.56 -17.77 1.73
N LYS A 312 -4.26 -16.47 1.72
CA LYS A 312 -3.99 -15.67 0.53
C LYS A 312 -2.50 -15.54 0.24
N PHE A 313 -1.66 -15.87 1.23
CA PHE A 313 -0.21 -15.78 1.16
C PHE A 313 0.40 -16.60 0.02
N VAL A 314 -0.20 -17.76 -0.27
CA VAL A 314 0.14 -18.64 -1.39
C VAL A 314 0.30 -17.91 -2.72
N MET A 315 -0.52 -16.87 -2.99
CA MET A 315 -0.47 -16.12 -4.24
C MET A 315 0.79 -15.26 -4.39
N SER A 316 1.45 -14.90 -3.27
CA SER A 316 2.68 -14.11 -3.30
C SER A 316 3.88 -14.90 -3.87
N PHE A 317 3.92 -16.22 -3.64
CA PHE A 317 5.02 -17.10 -4.07
C PHE A 317 5.04 -17.36 -5.57
N GLU A 318 3.89 -17.25 -6.25
CA GLU A 318 3.81 -17.42 -7.71
C GLU A 318 4.57 -16.32 -8.49
N SER A 319 4.95 -15.24 -7.80
CA SER A 319 5.64 -14.10 -8.39
C SER A 319 7.14 -14.04 -8.08
N LEU A 320 7.68 -14.98 -7.29
CA LEU A 320 9.13 -15.14 -7.09
C LEU A 320 9.79 -15.70 -8.35
N ARG A 321 10.98 -15.21 -8.70
CA ARG A 321 11.66 -15.49 -9.96
C ARG A 321 13.11 -15.92 -9.69
N PHE A 322 13.29 -17.14 -9.22
CA PHE A 322 14.62 -17.62 -8.85
C PHE A 322 15.55 -17.64 -10.07
N ASP A 323 16.55 -16.76 -10.04
CA ASP A 323 17.56 -16.53 -11.08
C ASP A 323 18.97 -16.55 -10.45
N ASN A 324 20.02 -16.79 -11.24
CA ASN A 324 21.39 -16.97 -10.73
C ASN A 324 22.19 -15.68 -10.44
N SER A 325 21.52 -14.56 -10.16
CA SER A 325 22.21 -13.28 -9.91
C SER A 325 22.52 -13.03 -8.43
N SER A 326 23.62 -12.31 -8.23
CA SER A 326 24.41 -12.12 -7.01
C SER A 326 23.71 -11.42 -5.83
N GLN A 327 24.44 -11.33 -4.71
CA GLN A 327 24.01 -10.97 -3.35
C GLN A 327 23.49 -9.54 -3.18
N GLY A 328 22.51 -9.35 -2.31
CA GLY A 328 21.97 -8.04 -1.92
C GLY A 328 21.65 -7.97 -0.42
N GLN A 329 21.67 -6.76 0.12
CA GLN A 329 21.40 -6.45 1.53
C GLN A 329 20.11 -5.64 1.64
N MET A 330 19.35 -5.80 2.73
CA MET A 330 18.03 -5.19 2.85
C MET A 330 17.68 -4.74 4.28
N ASN A 331 16.98 -3.60 4.38
CA ASN A 331 16.41 -3.06 5.61
C ASN A 331 14.88 -2.98 5.47
N THR A 332 14.15 -3.60 6.40
CA THR A 332 12.68 -3.55 6.47
C THR A 332 12.20 -3.54 7.92
N VAL A 333 11.01 -3.00 8.16
CA VAL A 333 10.40 -2.90 9.49
C VAL A 333 9.09 -3.70 9.49
N ALA A 334 9.02 -4.75 10.32
CA ALA A 334 7.82 -5.54 10.63
C ALA A 334 7.96 -6.17 12.00
N ALA A 335 6.87 -6.44 12.74
CA ALA A 335 6.93 -7.00 14.11
C ALA A 335 7.70 -8.35 14.20
N SER A 336 7.74 -9.12 13.12
CA SER A 336 8.68 -10.25 12.98
C SER A 336 9.14 -10.41 11.53
N LEU A 337 10.45 -10.57 11.33
CA LEU A 337 11.10 -10.75 10.03
C LEU A 337 11.59 -12.19 9.89
N VAL A 338 11.33 -12.83 8.75
CA VAL A 338 11.82 -14.18 8.43
C VAL A 338 12.64 -14.12 7.16
N LEU A 339 13.97 -14.16 7.27
CA LEU A 339 14.93 -14.08 6.17
C LEU A 339 15.31 -15.48 5.66
N LEU A 340 15.01 -15.81 4.40
CA LEU A 340 15.52 -16.97 3.68
C LEU A 340 16.66 -16.55 2.75
N THR A 341 17.88 -17.00 3.01
CA THR A 341 19.08 -16.65 2.24
C THR A 341 20.03 -17.83 2.10
N CYS A 342 20.75 -17.90 0.97
CA CYS A 342 21.82 -18.85 0.72
C CYS A 342 23.15 -18.17 0.37
N ALA A 343 23.15 -16.84 0.30
CA ALA A 343 24.36 -16.03 0.21
C ALA A 343 25.24 -16.16 1.46
N PRO A 344 26.57 -16.23 1.33
CA PRO A 344 27.46 -16.01 2.47
C PRO A 344 27.22 -14.62 3.05
N CYS A 345 27.02 -14.56 4.37
CA CYS A 345 26.80 -13.33 5.10
C CYS A 345 28.14 -12.66 5.39
N SER A 346 28.64 -11.90 4.41
CA SER A 346 29.89 -11.14 4.53
C SER A 346 29.70 -9.89 5.36
N GLU A 347 30.76 -9.45 6.06
CA GLU A 347 30.78 -8.21 6.83
C GLU A 347 30.31 -7.02 6.01
N THR A 348 29.34 -6.29 6.55
CA THR A 348 28.88 -5.03 5.98
C THR A 348 29.32 -3.86 6.83
N ASN A 349 29.21 -2.65 6.29
CA ASN A 349 29.65 -1.43 6.96
C ASN A 349 28.99 -1.29 8.35
N SER A 350 29.80 -1.17 9.42
CA SER A 350 29.34 -1.22 10.81
C SER A 350 28.32 -0.13 11.16
N GLU A 351 28.41 1.03 10.51
CA GLU A 351 27.47 2.15 10.70
C GLU A 351 26.04 1.81 10.28
N ILE A 352 25.86 0.98 9.24
CA ILE A 352 24.53 0.54 8.77
C ILE A 352 23.97 -0.50 9.74
N TYR A 353 24.83 -1.37 10.28
CA TYR A 353 24.45 -2.38 11.25
C TYR A 353 23.85 -1.78 12.52
N ASP A 354 24.53 -0.79 13.11
CA ASP A 354 24.07 -0.14 14.35
C ASP A 354 22.75 0.62 14.14
N ALA A 355 22.60 1.29 12.99
CA ALA A 355 21.37 1.98 12.65
C ALA A 355 20.18 1.02 12.45
N VAL A 356 20.40 -0.13 11.82
CA VAL A 356 19.36 -1.17 11.64
C VAL A 356 19.00 -1.80 12.98
N ARG A 357 20.00 -2.12 13.81
CA ARG A 357 19.80 -2.66 15.16
C ARG A 357 18.90 -1.76 15.99
N GLN A 358 19.20 -0.47 16.04
CA GLN A 358 18.42 0.49 16.83
C GLN A 358 16.95 0.53 16.38
N VAL A 359 16.68 0.48 15.07
CA VAL A 359 15.31 0.49 14.54
C VAL A 359 14.55 -0.79 14.89
N LEU A 360 15.21 -1.95 14.84
CA LEU A 360 14.56 -3.23 15.16
C LEU A 360 14.26 -3.34 16.67
N ASP A 361 15.18 -2.91 17.53
CA ASP A 361 14.99 -2.88 18.99
C ASP A 361 13.89 -1.90 19.41
N ASP A 362 13.89 -0.68 18.86
CA ASP A 362 12.89 0.36 19.18
C ASP A 362 11.45 -0.04 18.79
N GLN A 363 11.30 -1.00 17.87
CA GLN A 363 10.01 -1.48 17.36
C GLN A 363 9.66 -2.90 17.84
N ASP A 364 10.46 -3.48 18.75
CA ASP A 364 10.33 -4.85 19.27
C ASP A 364 10.20 -5.91 18.17
N ILE A 365 11.08 -5.82 17.17
CA ILE A 365 11.07 -6.68 15.99
C ILE A 365 12.01 -7.87 16.17
N SER A 366 11.45 -9.07 16.14
CA SER A 366 12.25 -10.32 16.11
C SER A 366 12.70 -10.69 14.69
N THR A 367 13.94 -11.13 14.52
CA THR A 367 14.47 -11.56 13.20
C THR A 367 14.88 -13.03 13.18
N PHE A 368 14.22 -13.82 12.33
CA PHE A 368 14.48 -15.24 12.13
C PHE A 368 15.24 -15.47 10.83
N VAL A 369 16.33 -16.24 10.86
CA VAL A 369 17.14 -16.53 9.67
C VAL A 369 17.01 -18.01 9.30
N LEU A 370 16.59 -18.26 8.06
CA LEU A 370 16.45 -19.56 7.45
C LEU A 370 17.58 -19.73 6.42
N ARG A 371 18.41 -20.75 6.60
CA ARG A 371 19.50 -21.05 5.66
C ARG A 371 19.65 -22.55 5.46
N GLN A 372 20.16 -22.97 4.32
CA GLN A 372 20.58 -24.35 4.13
C GLN A 372 22.01 -24.54 4.63
N SER A 373 22.15 -24.83 5.93
CA SER A 373 23.45 -25.00 6.58
C SER A 373 23.29 -25.85 7.82
N ALA A 374 23.91 -27.02 7.82
CA ALA A 374 23.98 -27.85 9.01
C ALA A 374 24.80 -27.13 10.10
N PHE A 375 24.32 -27.20 11.35
CA PHE A 375 25.07 -26.71 12.50
C PHE A 375 26.29 -27.60 12.74
N GLN A 376 27.45 -26.97 12.97
CA GLN A 376 28.68 -27.68 13.27
C GLN A 376 28.70 -28.05 14.76
N LEU A 377 29.03 -29.30 15.04
CA LEU A 377 29.10 -29.83 16.41
C LEU A 377 30.55 -29.96 16.82
N LEU A 378 30.85 -29.56 18.05
CA LEU A 378 32.14 -29.89 18.64
C LEU A 378 32.24 -31.42 18.77
N SER A 379 33.43 -31.96 18.51
CA SER A 379 33.72 -33.40 18.27
C SER A 379 33.27 -34.38 19.35
N ASN A 380 32.72 -33.89 20.47
CA ASN A 380 32.28 -34.67 21.61
C ASN A 380 30.75 -34.81 21.70
N ILE A 381 29.98 -34.15 20.83
CA ILE A 381 28.52 -34.21 20.82
C ILE A 381 28.05 -35.04 19.63
N ASN A 382 27.40 -36.17 19.92
CA ASN A 382 26.58 -36.91 18.97
C ASN A 382 25.11 -36.65 19.34
N PRO A 383 24.44 -35.69 18.68
CA PRO A 383 23.04 -35.42 18.98
C PRO A 383 22.24 -36.68 18.70
N THR A 384 21.48 -37.15 19.67
CA THR A 384 20.51 -38.24 19.46
C THR A 384 19.34 -37.80 18.59
N ASP A 385 19.15 -36.48 18.45
CA ASP A 385 18.04 -35.85 17.74
C ASP A 385 18.54 -34.79 16.74
N LYS A 386 17.77 -34.57 15.67
CA LYS A 386 18.09 -33.56 14.66
C LYS A 386 17.91 -32.15 15.23
N ILE A 387 18.87 -31.27 14.97
CA ILE A 387 18.84 -29.85 15.36
C ILE A 387 18.24 -29.04 14.21
N TYR A 388 17.09 -28.42 14.46
CA TYR A 388 16.39 -27.59 13.48
C TYR A 388 16.79 -26.13 13.53
N GLY A 389 17.15 -25.63 14.72
CA GLY A 389 17.56 -24.24 14.90
C GLY A 389 18.12 -23.95 16.27
N LEU A 390 18.51 -22.70 16.50
CA LEU A 390 18.98 -22.19 17.79
C LEU A 390 18.68 -20.70 17.93
N ASP A 391 18.47 -20.26 19.17
CA ASP A 391 18.46 -18.86 19.58
C ASP A 391 19.55 -18.62 20.66
N GLU A 392 19.56 -17.44 21.29
CA GLU A 392 20.52 -17.10 22.35
C GLU A 392 20.53 -18.10 23.52
N ASN A 393 19.37 -18.71 23.83
CA ASN A 393 19.13 -19.45 25.06
C ASN A 393 18.64 -20.90 24.84
N ASN A 394 18.32 -21.29 23.60
CA ASN A 394 17.65 -22.56 23.31
C ASN A 394 18.15 -23.20 22.01
N VAL A 395 18.09 -24.54 21.97
CA VAL A 395 18.26 -25.34 20.76
C VAL A 395 16.92 -26.00 20.41
N PHE A 396 16.49 -25.84 19.16
CA PHE A 396 15.25 -26.44 18.66
C PHE A 396 15.53 -27.82 18.07
N THR A 397 15.05 -28.89 18.73
CA THR A 397 15.21 -30.28 18.25
C THR A 397 13.88 -31.00 18.08
N ALA A 398 13.90 -32.24 17.56
CA ALA A 398 12.70 -33.03 17.28
C ALA A 398 11.95 -33.53 18.51
N LYS A 399 12.61 -33.51 19.67
CA LYS A 399 12.00 -33.82 20.94
C LYS A 399 12.16 -32.59 21.81
N SER A 400 11.14 -32.30 22.62
CA SER A 400 11.33 -31.45 23.79
C SER A 400 12.26 -32.21 24.72
N SER A 401 13.57 -31.95 24.65
CA SER A 401 14.55 -32.48 25.58
C SER A 401 14.31 -31.88 26.97
N SER A 402 14.94 -32.45 27.99
CA SER A 402 14.99 -31.76 29.29
C SER A 402 15.87 -30.51 29.17
N LYS A 403 15.54 -29.43 29.91
CA LYS A 403 16.27 -28.16 29.83
C LYS A 403 17.79 -28.31 29.98
N SER A 404 18.24 -29.26 30.82
CA SER A 404 19.67 -29.58 30.99
C SER A 404 20.34 -30.21 29.77
N GLU A 405 19.61 -31.02 29.00
CA GLU A 405 20.13 -31.60 27.75
C GLU A 405 20.21 -30.54 26.64
N ASP A 406 19.26 -29.61 26.62
CA ASP A 406 19.29 -28.48 25.68
C ASP A 406 20.44 -27.50 26.02
N ASP A 407 20.72 -27.26 27.31
CA ASP A 407 21.85 -26.44 27.77
C ASP A 407 23.22 -27.09 27.39
N ASP A 408 23.39 -28.40 27.62
CA ASP A 408 24.60 -29.14 27.22
C ASP A 408 24.80 -29.19 25.69
N LEU A 409 23.69 -29.26 24.93
CA LEU A 409 23.72 -29.19 23.46
C LEU A 409 24.08 -27.79 22.96
N LEU A 410 23.54 -26.74 23.59
CA LEU A 410 23.83 -25.34 23.25
C LEU A 410 25.33 -25.04 23.42
N GLU A 411 25.95 -25.53 24.50
CA GLU A 411 27.39 -25.33 24.77
C GLU A 411 28.32 -26.00 23.75
N GLY A 412 27.88 -27.05 23.05
CA GLY A 412 28.72 -27.73 22.06
C GLY A 412 28.26 -27.66 20.61
N ILE A 413 27.30 -26.79 20.31
CA ILE A 413 27.02 -26.34 18.95
C ILE A 413 27.88 -25.10 18.66
N GLN A 414 28.64 -25.15 17.58
CA GLN A 414 29.31 -23.97 17.07
C GLN A 414 28.30 -23.12 16.31
N ILE A 415 27.92 -21.98 16.90
CA ILE A 415 27.13 -20.95 16.23
C ILE A 415 27.95 -20.47 15.02
N PRO A 416 27.36 -20.40 13.81
CA PRO A 416 28.06 -19.87 12.65
C PRO A 416 28.59 -18.46 12.93
N ASP A 417 29.90 -18.25 12.79
CA ASP A 417 30.53 -16.94 12.95
C ASP A 417 30.34 -16.12 11.66
N ASP A 418 29.08 -15.77 11.39
CA ASP A 418 28.69 -14.94 10.26
C ASP A 418 27.65 -13.90 10.67
N GLN A 419 27.58 -12.82 9.89
CA GLN A 419 26.77 -11.67 10.27
C GLN A 419 25.28 -11.99 10.41
N CYS A 420 24.73 -12.89 9.60
CA CYS A 420 23.30 -13.20 9.68
C CYS A 420 22.96 -13.96 10.96
N ALA A 421 23.84 -14.87 11.37
CA ALA A 421 23.70 -15.59 12.63
C ALA A 421 23.73 -14.63 13.82
N ASN A 422 24.73 -13.73 13.84
CA ASN A 422 24.86 -12.71 14.88
C ASN A 422 23.64 -11.77 14.91
N GLN A 423 23.11 -11.36 13.75
CA GLN A 423 21.91 -10.52 13.66
C GLN A 423 20.65 -11.20 14.20
N ALA A 424 20.42 -12.47 13.85
CA ALA A 424 19.24 -13.18 14.31
C ALA A 424 19.19 -13.24 15.84
N ILE A 425 20.34 -13.50 16.46
CA ILE A 425 20.48 -13.60 17.92
C ILE A 425 20.37 -12.21 18.57
N ASP A 426 21.10 -11.21 18.06
CA ASP A 426 21.04 -9.83 18.55
C ASP A 426 19.62 -9.25 18.53
N TYR A 427 18.79 -9.67 17.56
CA TYR A 427 17.42 -9.19 17.36
C TYR A 427 16.37 -10.16 17.91
N LYS A 428 16.63 -10.79 19.07
CA LYS A 428 15.69 -11.68 19.80
C LYS A 428 15.00 -12.72 18.91
N GLY A 429 15.72 -13.23 17.92
CA GLY A 429 15.21 -14.22 16.98
C GLY A 429 16.04 -15.48 17.02
N ALA A 430 15.99 -16.26 15.94
CA ALA A 430 16.60 -17.58 15.87
C ALA A 430 17.09 -17.91 14.47
N ILE A 431 18.04 -18.84 14.38
CA ILE A 431 18.59 -19.34 13.13
C ILE A 431 18.10 -20.77 12.93
N PHE A 432 17.69 -21.13 11.71
CA PHE A 432 17.18 -22.46 11.38
C PHE A 432 17.85 -23.05 10.15
N ASP A 433 18.07 -24.37 10.19
CA ASP A 433 18.55 -25.17 9.05
C ASP A 433 17.38 -25.69 8.20
N THR A 434 17.19 -25.07 7.04
CA THR A 434 16.16 -25.43 6.06
C THR A 434 16.39 -26.79 5.38
N SER A 435 17.56 -27.43 5.54
CA SER A 435 17.80 -28.78 5.01
C SER A 435 16.74 -29.77 5.51
N HIS A 436 16.29 -29.58 6.75
CA HIS A 436 15.24 -30.40 7.37
C HIS A 436 13.83 -30.09 6.87
N LEU A 437 13.61 -28.92 6.27
CA LEU A 437 12.37 -28.55 5.61
C LEU A 437 12.28 -29.20 4.21
N ILE A 438 13.42 -29.33 3.52
CA ILE A 438 13.51 -29.85 2.14
C ILE A 438 13.55 -31.39 2.09
N ASP A 439 13.98 -32.06 3.16
CA ASP A 439 14.24 -33.51 3.26
C ASP A 439 13.03 -34.47 2.97
N GLY A 440 11.88 -33.95 2.52
CA GLY A 440 10.72 -34.71 2.02
C GLY A 440 9.94 -35.52 3.06
N ASN A 441 10.44 -35.61 4.30
CA ASN A 441 9.76 -36.29 5.39
C ASN A 441 8.77 -35.35 6.09
N ARG A 442 7.48 -35.51 5.78
CA ARG A 442 6.37 -34.73 6.35
C ARG A 442 6.35 -34.65 7.88
N ARG A 443 6.89 -35.67 8.57
CA ARG A 443 6.96 -35.65 10.04
C ARG A 443 8.00 -34.65 10.53
N HIS A 444 9.16 -34.59 9.89
CA HIS A 444 10.21 -33.62 10.23
C HIS A 444 9.82 -32.20 9.82
N GLN A 445 9.19 -32.04 8.65
CA GLN A 445 8.62 -30.76 8.23
C GLN A 445 7.66 -30.22 9.29
N ARG A 446 6.71 -31.03 9.78
CA ARG A 446 5.78 -30.63 10.86
C ARG A 446 6.42 -30.34 12.22
N THR A 447 7.65 -30.78 12.47
CA THR A 447 8.35 -30.50 13.72
C THR A 447 9.25 -29.27 13.61
N PHE A 448 9.71 -28.97 12.40
CA PHE A 448 10.38 -27.72 12.07
C PHE A 448 9.42 -26.52 12.10
N LEU A 449 8.18 -26.73 11.64
CA LEU A 449 7.05 -25.79 11.66
C LEU A 449 6.44 -25.67 13.06
#